data_AF-A0A356NQJ9-F1
#
_entry.id   AF-A0A356NQJ9-F1
#
_cell.length_a   1.000
_cell.length_b   1.000
_cell.length_c   1.000
_cell.angle_alpha   90.00
_cell.angle_beta   90.00
_cell.angle_gamma   90.00
#
_symmetry.space_group_name_H-M   'P 1'
#
loop_
_entity.id
_entity.type
_entity.pdbx_description
1 polymer ?
#
loop_
_entity_poly.entity_id
_entity_poly.type
_entity_poly.pdbx_seq_one_letter_code
_entity_poly.pdbx_strand_id
1 'polypeptide(L)'
;MAKNHLRPDFEPMNLEQYKAAYPHLTGLDCGMEQFFDTYINVFGVTIAGMPKTPVPEMIHAAKIYAQLIDNDEDFIPDDPKILDYHQQDREGRHYLIVLVDTKALDNAWIAFRPGQRFWVPAQALRPGHSGVGHSRDGEMDIAVEELFHKYGKALQSVYPKDFGLPDDEAGDTWSSTLSKAMDRARGIDRTVRPINGEWVYPENAWYTYNATSCGWGCQLDEYLWHVWATNIGYNEMLTRHPEAPKEASRPQGWCENLHSEWRPCSRQDLKEMDSSAYHLINDKDYQLPTRIPFGEYGGNRVAYHGYEINVYPDNGPHFTINRDFNPHLTLKRGNTYYFDQSLETNAGFPLRFSTSEDGTHRGGEEYQEGVVIEGVPGKRGSYVRITLANSAPDQLHLYCSGQPGMAGNNILTIED
;
A
#
# COMPACT_ATOMS: atom_id res chain seq x y z
N MET A 1 -4.98 15.53 26.93
CA MET A 1 -6.27 14.88 26.58
C MET A 1 -6.00 14.10 25.32
N ALA A 2 -6.13 12.77 25.33
CA ALA A 2 -5.98 12.00 24.09
C ALA A 2 -7.04 12.51 23.10
N LYS A 3 -6.61 13.03 21.94
CA LYS A 3 -7.55 13.24 20.83
C LYS A 3 -8.11 11.85 20.51
N ASN A 4 -9.43 11.66 20.62
CA ASN A 4 -10.06 10.43 20.16
C ASN A 4 -9.82 10.35 18.65
N HIS A 5 -8.86 9.53 18.21
CA HIS A 5 -8.76 9.15 16.81
C HIS A 5 -9.92 8.19 16.51
N LEU A 6 -10.54 8.35 15.34
CA LEU A 6 -11.54 7.40 14.88
C LEU A 6 -10.81 6.10 14.49
N ARG A 7 -11.31 4.99 15.02
CA ARG A 7 -10.84 3.66 14.63
C ARG A 7 -11.14 3.45 13.14
N PRO A 8 -10.15 3.10 12.31
CA PRO A 8 -10.39 2.89 10.89
C PRO A 8 -11.22 1.62 10.67
N ASP A 9 -12.29 1.73 9.89
CA ASP A 9 -13.11 0.61 9.42
C ASP A 9 -12.85 0.28 7.94
N PHE A 10 -12.16 1.17 7.23
CA PHE A 10 -11.78 1.11 5.81
C PHE A 10 -12.95 1.26 4.83
N GLU A 11 -14.01 1.96 5.23
CA GLU A 11 -15.15 2.22 4.35
C GLU A 11 -14.77 3.03 3.10
N PRO A 12 -15.01 2.50 1.89
CA PRO A 12 -14.94 3.29 0.66
C PRO A 12 -16.16 4.21 0.59
N MET A 13 -15.93 5.52 0.67
CA MET A 13 -16.98 6.55 0.67
C MET A 13 -16.91 7.40 -0.59
N ASN A 14 -18.07 7.85 -1.08
CA ASN A 14 -18.10 8.98 -2.00
C ASN A 14 -17.80 10.31 -1.27
N LEU A 15 -17.59 11.39 -2.02
CA LEU A 15 -17.20 12.67 -1.42
C LEU A 15 -18.24 13.24 -0.42
N GLU A 16 -19.54 13.07 -0.68
CA GLU A 16 -20.59 13.57 0.22
C GLU A 16 -20.59 12.81 1.55
N GLN A 17 -20.50 11.48 1.48
CA GLN A 17 -20.37 10.60 2.64
C GLN A 17 -19.10 10.93 3.43
N TYR A 18 -17.98 11.10 2.72
CA TYR A 18 -16.69 11.40 3.33
C TYR A 18 -16.71 12.75 4.07
N LYS A 19 -17.26 13.80 3.47
CA LYS A 19 -17.42 15.11 4.12
C LYS A 19 -18.38 15.07 5.30
N ALA A 20 -19.41 14.23 5.25
CA ALA A 20 -20.34 14.05 6.36
C ALA A 20 -19.70 13.31 7.55
N ALA A 21 -18.90 12.28 7.27
CA ALA A 21 -18.18 11.52 8.30
C ALA A 21 -16.99 12.29 8.90
N TYR A 22 -16.32 13.11 8.09
CA TYR A 22 -15.10 13.83 8.48
C TYR A 22 -15.17 15.34 8.15
N PRO A 23 -16.08 16.11 8.78
CA PRO A 23 -16.35 17.51 8.44
C PRO A 23 -15.23 18.49 8.79
N HIS A 24 -14.20 18.03 9.50
CA HIS A 24 -13.09 18.85 10.01
C HIS A 24 -11.74 18.56 9.33
N LEU A 25 -11.74 17.85 8.19
CA LEU A 25 -10.50 17.61 7.45
C LEU A 25 -9.91 18.92 6.94
N THR A 26 -8.74 19.27 7.46
CA THR A 26 -8.04 20.50 7.13
C THR A 26 -7.29 20.37 5.81
N GLY A 27 -7.50 21.33 4.91
CA GLY A 27 -6.63 21.59 3.75
C GLY A 27 -6.88 20.80 2.47
N LEU A 28 -8.02 20.10 2.32
CA LEU A 28 -8.49 19.66 0.99
C LEU A 28 -9.17 20.86 0.33
N ASP A 29 -8.36 21.87 -0.01
CA ASP A 29 -8.81 23.02 -0.79
C ASP A 29 -9.46 22.52 -2.11
N CYS A 30 -10.46 23.26 -2.58
CA CYS A 30 -11.48 22.83 -3.54
C CYS A 30 -10.93 22.12 -4.80
N GLY A 31 -11.69 21.16 -5.36
CA GLY A 31 -11.46 20.61 -6.70
C GLY A 31 -10.96 19.16 -6.75
N MET A 32 -10.86 18.48 -5.60
CA MET A 32 -10.59 17.04 -5.58
C MET A 32 -11.66 16.22 -6.30
N GLU A 33 -12.92 16.67 -6.23
CA GLU A 33 -14.05 16.06 -6.92
C GLU A 33 -13.89 16.01 -8.44
N GLN A 34 -12.95 16.78 -9.01
CA GLN A 34 -12.63 16.73 -10.45
C GLN A 34 -11.79 15.51 -10.83
N PHE A 35 -11.13 14.89 -9.85
CA PHE A 35 -10.17 13.81 -10.07
C PHE A 35 -10.52 12.54 -9.31
N PHE A 36 -11.05 12.66 -8.09
CA PHE A 36 -11.27 11.56 -7.17
C PHE A 36 -12.74 11.45 -6.78
N ASP A 37 -13.25 10.23 -6.73
CA ASP A 37 -14.65 9.95 -6.37
C ASP A 37 -14.80 9.00 -5.18
N THR A 38 -13.72 8.33 -4.79
CA THR A 38 -13.69 7.35 -3.70
C THR A 38 -12.67 7.76 -2.66
N TYR A 39 -13.03 7.66 -1.39
CA TYR A 39 -12.24 8.16 -0.26
C TYR A 39 -12.29 7.16 0.90
N ILE A 40 -11.14 6.91 1.52
CA ILE A 40 -10.99 6.11 2.74
C ILE A 40 -10.21 6.92 3.78
N ASN A 41 -10.62 6.89 5.05
CA ASN A 41 -9.89 7.52 6.13
C ASN A 41 -9.05 6.49 6.91
N VAL A 42 -7.79 6.84 7.18
CA VAL A 42 -6.87 6.05 7.99
C VAL A 42 -6.24 6.97 9.02
N PHE A 43 -6.72 6.91 10.27
CA PHE A 43 -6.23 7.77 11.35
C PHE A 43 -6.17 9.27 10.99
N GLY A 44 -7.17 9.73 10.22
CA GLY A 44 -7.28 11.10 9.70
C GLY A 44 -6.50 11.39 8.43
N VAL A 45 -5.72 10.45 7.91
CA VAL A 45 -5.15 10.53 6.56
C VAL A 45 -6.17 10.04 5.54
N THR A 46 -6.41 10.88 4.53
CA THR A 46 -7.28 10.62 3.39
C THR A 46 -6.53 9.84 2.31
N ILE A 47 -7.11 8.72 1.91
CA ILE A 47 -6.70 7.96 0.73
C ILE A 47 -7.78 8.17 -0.32
N ALA A 48 -7.44 8.83 -1.42
CA ALA A 48 -8.37 9.20 -2.47
C ALA A 48 -8.06 8.45 -3.77
N GLY A 49 -9.06 7.80 -4.36
CA GLY A 49 -8.95 7.04 -5.60
C GLY A 49 -9.65 7.72 -6.76
N MET A 50 -9.04 7.65 -7.94
CA MET A 50 -9.66 8.08 -9.19
C MET A 50 -10.74 7.08 -9.63
N PRO A 51 -11.71 7.47 -10.48
CA PRO A 51 -12.89 6.66 -10.79
C PRO A 51 -12.67 5.24 -11.28
N LYS A 52 -11.54 4.93 -11.92
CA LYS A 52 -11.23 3.57 -12.38
C LYS A 52 -10.33 2.80 -11.44
N THR A 53 -9.96 3.37 -10.29
CA THR A 53 -9.09 2.73 -9.31
C THR A 53 -9.88 1.59 -8.66
N PRO A 54 -9.38 0.35 -8.68
CA PRO A 54 -10.07 -0.75 -8.01
C PRO A 54 -10.21 -0.48 -6.51
N VAL A 55 -11.44 -0.55 -6.00
CA VAL A 55 -11.74 -0.36 -4.58
C VAL A 55 -10.92 -1.32 -3.68
N PRO A 56 -10.71 -2.61 -4.04
CA PRO A 56 -9.82 -3.49 -3.29
C PRO A 56 -8.37 -3.00 -3.17
N GLU A 57 -7.80 -2.42 -4.24
CA GLU A 57 -6.46 -1.81 -4.19
C GLU A 57 -6.41 -0.61 -3.24
N MET A 58 -7.50 0.16 -3.14
CA MET A 58 -7.61 1.27 -2.19
C MET A 58 -7.68 0.78 -0.74
N ILE A 59 -8.49 -0.25 -0.47
CA ILE A 59 -8.58 -0.86 0.87
C ILE A 59 -7.22 -1.43 1.27
N HIS A 60 -6.52 -2.10 0.35
CA HIS A 60 -5.19 -2.64 0.56
C HIS A 60 -4.17 -1.55 0.94
N ALA A 61 -4.08 -0.49 0.14
CA ALA A 61 -3.22 0.66 0.42
C ALA A 61 -3.55 1.31 1.77
N ALA A 62 -4.84 1.41 2.09
CA ALA A 62 -5.30 1.93 3.38
C ALA A 62 -4.86 1.09 4.57
N LYS A 63 -4.93 -0.23 4.43
CA LYS A 63 -4.48 -1.15 5.47
C LYS A 63 -2.96 -1.20 5.60
N ILE A 64 -2.20 -1.10 4.50
CA ILE A 64 -0.73 -0.92 4.58
C ILE A 64 -0.40 0.33 5.38
N TYR A 65 -1.01 1.47 5.04
CA TYR A 65 -0.71 2.72 5.73
C TYR A 65 -1.14 2.69 7.20
N ALA A 66 -2.23 1.99 7.53
CA ALA A 66 -2.62 1.73 8.92
C ALA A 66 -1.54 0.93 9.67
N GLN A 67 -0.96 -0.12 9.06
CA GLN A 67 0.13 -0.92 9.65
C GLN A 67 1.45 -0.16 9.81
N LEU A 68 1.65 0.93 9.06
CA LEU A 68 2.79 1.83 9.25
C LEU A 68 2.59 2.77 10.44
N ILE A 69 1.34 3.19 10.71
CA ILE A 69 0.98 4.09 11.80
C ILE A 69 0.77 3.34 13.14
N ASP A 70 0.17 2.16 13.07
CA ASP A 70 -0.19 1.28 14.17
C ASP A 70 0.24 -0.15 13.78
N ASN A 71 1.49 -0.47 14.09
CA ASN A 71 2.17 -1.69 13.66
C ASN A 71 1.80 -2.90 14.51
N ASP A 72 1.33 -2.71 15.74
CA ASP A 72 0.84 -3.80 16.59
C ASP A 72 -0.65 -4.12 16.37
N GLU A 73 -1.36 -3.24 15.66
CA GLU A 73 -2.76 -3.33 15.25
C GLU A 73 -3.75 -3.34 16.42
N ASP A 74 -3.44 -2.61 17.49
CA ASP A 74 -4.31 -2.46 18.67
C ASP A 74 -5.36 -1.33 18.53
N PHE A 75 -5.37 -0.65 17.39
CA PHE A 75 -6.19 0.52 17.03
C PHE A 75 -5.73 1.84 17.65
N ILE A 76 -4.50 1.91 18.16
CA ILE A 76 -3.86 3.10 18.70
C ILE A 76 -2.56 3.34 17.92
N PRO A 77 -2.40 4.51 17.27
CA PRO A 77 -1.15 4.87 16.60
C PRO A 77 0.07 4.79 17.54
N ASP A 78 1.12 4.11 17.08
CA ASP A 78 2.33 3.82 17.86
C ASP A 78 3.08 5.09 18.26
N ASP A 79 3.22 6.03 17.30
CA ASP A 79 3.83 7.33 17.53
C ASP A 79 2.78 8.46 17.49
N PRO A 80 2.36 8.99 18.65
CA PRO A 80 1.38 10.06 18.70
C PRO A 80 1.87 11.36 18.06
N LYS A 81 3.18 11.59 17.92
CA LYS A 81 3.71 12.78 17.24
C LYS A 81 3.56 12.68 15.72
N ILE A 82 3.69 11.48 15.15
CA ILE A 82 3.41 11.23 13.73
C ILE A 82 1.92 11.44 13.44
N LEU A 83 1.04 10.92 14.31
CA LEU A 83 -0.39 11.21 14.22
C LEU A 83 -0.65 12.73 14.28
N ASP A 84 -0.11 13.41 15.29
CA ASP A 84 -0.30 14.85 15.47
C ASP A 84 0.23 15.67 14.28
N TYR A 85 1.32 15.24 13.65
CA TYR A 85 1.86 15.87 12.44
C TYR A 85 0.82 15.91 11.31
N HIS A 86 0.09 14.81 11.08
CA HIS A 86 -0.99 14.79 10.11
C HIS A 86 -2.20 15.63 10.56
N GLN A 87 -2.57 15.54 11.85
CA GLN A 87 -3.78 16.19 12.40
C GLN A 87 -3.68 17.72 12.52
N GLN A 88 -2.47 18.27 12.55
CA GLN A 88 -2.23 19.70 12.77
C GLN A 88 -1.93 20.46 11.47
N ASP A 89 -2.00 19.78 10.33
CA ASP A 89 -1.72 20.36 9.02
C ASP A 89 -2.93 21.13 8.47
N ARG A 90 -2.93 22.44 8.72
CA ARG A 90 -4.01 23.36 8.31
C ARG A 90 -4.16 23.49 6.80
N GLU A 91 -3.05 23.41 6.06
CA GLU A 91 -3.02 23.58 4.61
C GLU A 91 -3.31 22.29 3.88
N GLY A 92 -3.21 21.18 4.60
CA GLY A 92 -3.54 19.88 4.06
C GLY A 92 -2.60 19.44 2.94
N ARG A 93 -1.33 19.31 3.29
CA ARG A 93 -0.29 18.74 2.44
C ARG A 93 0.06 17.31 2.86
N HIS A 94 -0.20 16.95 4.12
CA HIS A 94 0.39 15.78 4.76
C HIS A 94 -0.62 14.66 5.05
N TYR A 95 -1.91 14.88 4.86
CA TYR A 95 -3.01 13.93 5.13
C TYR A 95 -3.68 13.45 3.84
N LEU A 96 -3.03 13.59 2.68
CA LEU A 96 -3.51 13.06 1.40
C LEU A 96 -2.49 12.07 0.80
N ILE A 97 -3.03 10.91 0.40
CA ILE A 97 -2.41 9.89 -0.45
C ILE A 97 -3.40 9.64 -1.59
N VAL A 98 -2.90 9.50 -2.82
CA VAL A 98 -3.75 9.36 -4.00
C VAL A 98 -3.47 8.08 -4.77
N LEU A 99 -4.52 7.43 -5.26
CA LEU A 99 -4.43 6.35 -6.24
C LEU A 99 -4.89 6.91 -7.59
N VAL A 100 -4.02 6.81 -8.59
CA VAL A 100 -4.24 7.44 -9.90
C VAL A 100 -4.49 6.41 -10.98
N ASP A 101 -5.38 6.74 -11.92
CA ASP A 101 -5.76 5.81 -13.00
C ASP A 101 -4.71 5.72 -14.10
N THR A 102 -3.95 6.79 -14.34
CA THR A 102 -2.89 6.83 -15.35
C THR A 102 -1.83 7.87 -14.98
N LYS A 103 -0.62 7.73 -15.55
CA LYS A 103 0.44 8.76 -15.43
C LYS A 103 0.01 10.12 -15.99
N ALA A 104 -0.85 10.15 -17.00
CA ALA A 104 -1.36 11.41 -17.57
C ALA A 104 -2.29 12.14 -16.58
N LEU A 105 -3.14 11.40 -15.87
CA LEU A 105 -4.03 11.95 -14.86
C LEU A 105 -3.27 12.34 -13.58
N ASP A 106 -2.23 11.59 -13.21
CA ASP A 106 -1.27 11.97 -12.16
C ASP A 106 -0.66 13.35 -12.43
N ASN A 107 -0.11 13.53 -13.65
CA ASN A 107 0.44 14.82 -14.08
C ASN A 107 -0.60 15.94 -14.09
N ALA A 108 -1.84 15.64 -14.51
CA ALA A 108 -2.93 16.61 -14.51
C ALA A 108 -3.32 17.04 -13.09
N TRP A 109 -3.39 16.10 -12.15
CA TRP A 109 -3.62 16.36 -10.74
C TRP A 109 -2.50 17.23 -10.13
N ILE A 110 -1.24 16.88 -10.39
CA ILE A 110 -0.09 17.66 -9.91
C ILE A 110 -0.11 19.09 -10.47
N ALA A 111 -0.49 19.26 -11.73
CA ALA A 111 -0.59 20.56 -12.37
C ALA A 111 -1.79 21.39 -11.87
N PHE A 112 -2.86 20.74 -11.41
CA PHE A 112 -4.09 21.40 -10.95
C PHE A 112 -3.86 22.26 -9.72
N ARG A 113 -2.96 21.85 -8.80
CA ARG A 113 -2.61 22.57 -7.56
C ARG A 113 -3.89 23.01 -6.82
N PRO A 114 -4.62 22.09 -6.16
CA PRO A 114 -5.99 22.29 -5.67
C PRO A 114 -6.10 23.47 -4.69
N GLY A 115 -6.16 24.71 -5.19
CA GLY A 115 -6.19 25.94 -4.38
C GLY A 115 -4.96 26.25 -3.53
N GLN A 116 -4.00 25.34 -3.37
CA GLN A 116 -2.89 25.49 -2.42
C GLN A 116 -1.80 26.45 -2.93
N ARG A 117 -1.52 27.50 -2.15
CA ARG A 117 -0.48 28.51 -2.44
C ARG A 117 0.91 27.88 -2.59
N PHE A 118 1.20 26.83 -1.82
CA PHE A 118 2.42 26.05 -1.87
C PHE A 118 2.05 24.56 -1.97
N TRP A 119 1.95 24.05 -3.20
CA TRP A 119 1.59 22.65 -3.48
C TRP A 119 2.82 21.76 -3.55
N VAL A 120 2.82 20.70 -2.75
CA VAL A 120 3.74 19.55 -2.89
C VAL A 120 2.89 18.37 -3.33
N PRO A 121 3.24 17.65 -4.42
CA PRO A 121 2.47 16.50 -4.87
C PRO A 121 2.18 15.53 -3.73
N ALA A 122 0.92 15.09 -3.62
CA ALA A 122 0.56 13.98 -2.76
C ALA A 122 1.35 12.72 -3.15
N GLN A 123 1.60 11.84 -2.18
CA GLN A 123 2.16 10.52 -2.47
C GLN A 123 1.17 9.76 -3.36
N ALA A 124 1.62 9.34 -4.54
CA ALA A 124 0.77 8.74 -5.55
C ALA A 124 1.10 7.25 -5.75
N LEU A 125 0.06 6.42 -5.77
CA LEU A 125 0.13 5.03 -6.21
C LEU A 125 -0.42 4.94 -7.64
N ARG A 126 0.41 4.50 -8.57
CA ARG A 126 0.02 4.32 -9.97
C ARG A 126 -0.59 2.93 -10.20
N PRO A 127 -1.24 2.67 -11.35
CA PRO A 127 -1.79 1.34 -11.63
C PRO A 127 -0.72 0.26 -11.50
N GLY A 128 -1.04 -0.81 -10.79
CA GLY A 128 -0.11 -1.90 -10.50
C GLY A 128 0.82 -1.66 -9.30
N HIS A 129 0.84 -0.45 -8.71
CA HIS A 129 1.64 -0.22 -7.51
C HIS A 129 1.02 -0.88 -6.28
N SER A 130 -0.32 -0.90 -6.17
CA SER A 130 -1.05 -1.54 -5.07
C SER A 130 -1.67 -2.84 -5.59
N GLY A 131 -1.59 -3.92 -4.82
CA GLY A 131 -2.20 -5.19 -5.19
C GLY A 131 -2.42 -6.11 -4.01
N VAL A 132 -3.68 -6.49 -3.79
CA VAL A 132 -4.10 -7.39 -2.69
C VAL A 132 -3.50 -8.79 -2.79
N GLY A 133 -3.11 -9.20 -4.01
CA GLY A 133 -2.41 -10.45 -4.28
C GLY A 133 -0.90 -10.38 -4.10
N HIS A 134 -0.28 -9.19 -4.23
CA HIS A 134 1.19 -9.07 -4.28
C HIS A 134 1.84 -9.50 -2.98
N SER A 135 1.27 -9.02 -1.86
CA SER A 135 1.68 -9.34 -0.50
C SER A 135 1.64 -10.84 -0.14
N ARG A 136 1.06 -11.73 -0.97
CA ARG A 136 0.77 -13.14 -0.62
C ARG A 136 1.42 -14.20 -1.50
N ASP A 137 1.80 -13.89 -2.75
CA ASP A 137 2.44 -14.86 -3.64
C ASP A 137 3.94 -14.62 -3.87
N GLY A 138 4.48 -13.63 -3.15
CA GLY A 138 5.87 -13.19 -3.23
C GLY A 138 6.10 -12.13 -4.30
N GLU A 139 5.10 -11.61 -4.99
CA GLU A 139 5.33 -10.38 -5.75
C GLU A 139 5.71 -9.23 -4.83
N MET A 140 6.72 -8.46 -5.24
CA MET A 140 7.07 -7.24 -4.54
C MET A 140 5.90 -6.24 -4.60
N ASP A 141 5.40 -5.84 -3.42
CA ASP A 141 4.31 -4.88 -3.30
C ASP A 141 4.87 -3.46 -3.27
N ILE A 142 4.77 -2.75 -4.40
CA ILE A 142 5.30 -1.39 -4.58
C ILE A 142 4.58 -0.39 -3.66
N ALA A 143 3.34 -0.66 -3.24
CA ALA A 143 2.61 0.22 -2.34
C ALA A 143 3.29 0.32 -0.98
N VAL A 144 4.00 -0.72 -0.52
CA VAL A 144 4.75 -0.68 0.74
C VAL A 144 5.83 0.41 0.69
N GLU A 145 6.55 0.51 -0.42
CA GLU A 145 7.57 1.55 -0.64
C GLU A 145 6.96 2.94 -0.68
N GLU A 146 6.01 3.15 -1.58
CA GLU A 146 5.41 4.46 -1.80
C GLU A 146 4.69 4.98 -0.54
N LEU A 147 4.01 4.10 0.20
CA LEU A 147 3.35 4.46 1.46
C LEU A 147 4.36 4.66 2.60
N PHE A 148 5.47 3.92 2.59
CA PHE A 148 6.57 4.18 3.51
C PHE A 148 7.21 5.54 3.24
N HIS A 149 7.37 5.97 1.98
CA HIS A 149 7.85 7.33 1.66
C HIS A 149 6.98 8.41 2.31
N LYS A 150 5.65 8.23 2.31
CA LYS A 150 4.73 9.14 3.02
C LYS A 150 4.96 9.13 4.54
N TYR A 151 5.08 7.96 5.15
CA TYR A 151 5.36 7.81 6.58
C TYR A 151 6.74 8.40 6.94
N GLY A 152 7.75 8.12 6.13
CA GLY A 152 9.12 8.61 6.23
C GLY A 152 9.16 10.13 6.24
N LYS A 153 8.42 10.81 5.36
CA LYS A 153 8.32 12.29 5.39
C LYS A 153 7.78 12.82 6.72
N ALA A 154 6.81 12.15 7.33
CA ALA A 154 6.33 12.53 8.66
C ALA A 154 7.42 12.30 9.72
N LEU A 155 8.10 11.15 9.69
CA LEU A 155 9.22 10.84 10.58
C LEU A 155 10.35 11.88 10.49
N GLN A 156 10.80 12.20 9.28
CA GLN A 156 11.85 13.17 9.02
C GLN A 156 11.47 14.58 9.51
N SER A 157 10.19 14.93 9.44
CA SER A 157 9.67 16.24 9.89
C SER A 157 9.53 16.32 11.42
N VAL A 158 9.09 15.24 12.06
CA VAL A 158 8.91 15.16 13.52
C VAL A 158 10.26 15.00 14.24
N TYR A 159 11.22 14.32 13.62
CA TYR A 159 12.53 14.01 14.19
C TYR A 159 13.69 14.52 13.32
N PRO A 160 13.77 15.84 13.05
CA PRO A 160 14.68 16.40 12.04
C PRO A 160 16.16 16.25 12.40
N LYS A 161 16.49 16.18 13.68
CA LYS A 161 17.87 15.98 14.15
C LYS A 161 18.45 14.64 13.66
N ASP A 162 17.63 13.59 13.65
CA ASP A 162 18.10 12.23 13.41
C ASP A 162 17.70 11.72 12.03
N PHE A 163 16.52 12.10 11.55
CA PHE A 163 15.98 11.65 10.26
C PHE A 163 15.88 12.76 9.21
N GLY A 164 16.00 14.03 9.59
CA GLY A 164 15.61 15.16 8.74
C GLY A 164 16.18 15.16 7.32
N LEU A 165 15.53 15.94 6.47
CA LEU A 165 16.02 16.28 5.13
C LEU A 165 16.92 17.53 5.18
N PRO A 166 17.77 17.74 4.15
CA PRO A 166 18.53 18.96 4.02
C PRO A 166 17.66 20.20 4.19
N ASP A 167 18.11 21.09 5.07
CA ASP A 167 17.60 22.44 5.12
C ASP A 167 18.23 23.22 3.95
N ASP A 168 17.40 23.53 2.96
CA ASP A 168 17.80 24.30 1.77
C ASP A 168 18.39 25.68 2.14
N GLU A 169 18.01 26.26 3.29
CA GLU A 169 18.54 27.56 3.77
C GLU A 169 19.92 27.43 4.45
N ALA A 170 20.18 26.29 5.09
CA ALA A 170 21.46 25.99 5.74
C ALA A 170 22.51 25.42 4.77
N GLY A 171 22.11 25.12 3.53
CA GLY A 171 22.98 24.63 2.46
C GLY A 171 23.79 23.40 2.87
N ASP A 172 25.07 23.36 2.49
CA ASP A 172 25.92 22.18 2.72
C ASP A 172 26.27 21.92 4.20
N THR A 173 25.94 22.83 5.13
CA THR A 173 26.32 22.71 6.56
C THR A 173 25.35 21.89 7.41
N TRP A 174 24.12 21.70 6.94
CA TRP A 174 23.08 20.97 7.66
C TRP A 174 23.28 19.46 7.57
N SER A 175 23.05 18.73 8.66
CA SER A 175 23.10 17.26 8.68
C SER A 175 22.22 16.65 9.77
N SER A 176 21.60 15.52 9.48
CA SER A 176 20.99 14.60 10.44
C SER A 176 21.90 13.39 10.72
N THR A 177 21.48 12.53 11.66
CA THR A 177 22.12 11.23 11.89
C THR A 177 22.02 10.35 10.64
N LEU A 178 20.83 10.30 10.01
CA LEU A 178 20.57 9.56 8.76
C LEU A 178 21.41 10.10 7.60
N SER A 179 21.53 11.42 7.44
CA SER A 179 22.33 12.01 6.35
C SER A 179 23.79 11.57 6.40
N LYS A 180 24.35 11.49 7.61
CA LYS A 180 25.74 11.08 7.82
C LYS A 180 25.94 9.59 7.56
N ALA A 181 24.92 8.78 7.84
CA ALA A 181 24.94 7.36 7.49
C ALA A 181 24.92 7.20 5.95
N MET A 182 24.03 7.93 5.26
CA MET A 182 23.99 7.92 3.80
C MET A 182 25.29 8.41 3.15
N ASP A 183 25.91 9.48 3.67
CA ASP A 183 27.20 9.99 3.17
C ASP A 183 28.29 8.89 3.25
N ARG A 184 28.27 8.04 4.29
CA ARG A 184 29.17 6.87 4.40
C ARG A 184 28.80 5.80 3.39
N ALA A 185 27.51 5.51 3.22
CA ALA A 185 27.02 4.49 2.31
C ALA A 185 27.36 4.75 0.85
N ARG A 186 27.38 6.02 0.48
CA ARG A 186 27.70 6.48 -0.87
C ARG A 186 29.20 6.72 -1.06
N GLY A 187 29.97 6.86 0.01
CA GLY A 187 31.38 7.25 -0.04
C GLY A 187 31.63 8.66 -0.58
N ILE A 188 30.56 9.45 -0.74
CA ILE A 188 30.55 10.85 -1.13
C ILE A 188 29.58 11.59 -0.22
N ASP A 189 29.85 12.87 0.05
CA ASP A 189 28.98 13.69 0.89
C ASP A 189 28.15 14.69 0.06
N ARG A 190 27.32 15.46 0.76
CA ARG A 190 26.45 16.46 0.16
C ARG A 190 27.15 17.64 -0.52
N THR A 191 28.47 17.79 -0.37
CA THR A 191 29.24 18.82 -1.09
C THR A 191 29.56 18.41 -2.53
N VAL A 192 29.47 17.10 -2.84
CA VAL A 192 29.66 16.59 -4.20
C VAL A 192 28.46 16.97 -5.07
N ARG A 193 28.73 17.32 -6.33
CA ARG A 193 27.70 17.66 -7.33
C ARG A 193 27.79 16.66 -8.49
N PRO A 194 26.65 16.34 -9.14
CA PRO A 194 26.64 15.44 -10.28
C PRO A 194 27.42 16.03 -11.47
N ILE A 195 28.08 15.16 -12.23
CA ILE A 195 28.81 15.51 -13.46
C ILE A 195 27.91 15.14 -14.63
N ASN A 196 27.56 16.11 -15.48
CA ASN A 196 26.61 15.92 -16.58
C ASN A 196 25.23 15.38 -16.15
N GLY A 197 24.81 15.69 -14.91
CA GLY A 197 23.54 15.20 -14.35
C GLY A 197 23.63 13.82 -13.69
N GLU A 198 24.80 13.17 -13.72
CA GLU A 198 25.01 11.84 -13.13
C GLU A 198 25.87 11.92 -11.87
N TRP A 199 25.49 11.15 -10.84
CA TRP A 199 26.28 11.00 -9.63
C TRP A 199 27.36 9.93 -9.82
N VAL A 200 28.57 10.22 -9.35
CA VAL A 200 29.72 9.31 -9.46
C VAL A 200 30.06 8.78 -8.08
N TYR A 201 30.09 7.46 -7.94
CA TYR A 201 30.31 6.76 -6.68
C TYR A 201 31.62 5.98 -6.69
N PRO A 202 32.34 5.88 -5.55
CA PRO A 202 33.47 4.98 -5.41
C PRO A 202 33.01 3.52 -5.41
N GLU A 203 33.91 2.61 -5.80
CA GLU A 203 33.61 1.17 -5.96
C GLU A 203 33.13 0.48 -4.67
N ASN A 204 33.51 1.01 -3.51
CA ASN A 204 33.11 0.50 -2.21
C ASN A 204 31.77 1.05 -1.69
N ALA A 205 31.08 1.90 -2.45
CA ALA A 205 29.74 2.36 -2.10
C ALA A 205 28.76 1.19 -2.07
N TRP A 206 27.94 1.12 -1.04
CA TRP A 206 26.85 0.13 -0.92
C TRP A 206 25.46 0.74 -1.14
N TYR A 207 25.39 2.06 -1.26
CA TYR A 207 24.25 2.78 -1.76
C TYR A 207 24.69 3.68 -2.91
N THR A 208 24.05 3.54 -4.07
CA THR A 208 24.24 4.39 -5.25
C THR A 208 22.87 4.81 -5.78
N TYR A 209 22.83 5.73 -6.75
CA TYR A 209 21.56 6.12 -7.35
C TYR A 209 21.80 6.68 -8.75
N ASN A 210 21.12 6.10 -9.74
CA ASN A 210 21.38 6.37 -11.16
C ASN A 210 20.44 7.41 -11.77
N ALA A 211 19.32 7.76 -11.12
CA ALA A 211 18.36 8.69 -11.70
C ALA A 211 18.89 10.13 -11.67
N THR A 212 18.94 10.77 -12.84
CA THR A 212 19.44 12.14 -13.02
C THR A 212 18.49 13.23 -12.48
N SER A 213 17.23 12.86 -12.21
CA SER A 213 16.21 13.75 -11.65
C SER A 213 16.23 13.85 -10.12
N CYS A 214 17.01 13.02 -9.43
CA CYS A 214 16.99 12.90 -7.97
C CYS A 214 18.23 13.57 -7.35
N GLY A 215 17.99 14.69 -6.66
CA GLY A 215 19.00 15.37 -5.85
C GLY A 215 19.31 14.63 -4.55
N TRP A 216 20.28 15.14 -3.78
CA TRP A 216 20.76 14.51 -2.54
C TRP A 216 19.62 14.24 -1.53
N GLY A 217 18.67 15.18 -1.37
CA GLY A 217 17.54 15.00 -0.44
C GLY A 217 16.57 13.89 -0.85
N CYS A 218 16.30 13.76 -2.15
CA CYS A 218 15.50 12.66 -2.70
C CYS A 218 16.19 11.30 -2.46
N GLN A 219 17.52 11.23 -2.62
CA GLN A 219 18.27 9.99 -2.31
C GLN A 219 18.27 9.66 -0.82
N LEU A 220 18.14 10.66 0.07
CA LEU A 220 18.01 10.40 1.50
C LEU A 220 16.67 9.72 1.85
N ASP A 221 15.60 10.02 1.11
CA ASP A 221 14.31 9.33 1.25
C ASP A 221 14.42 7.86 0.85
N GLU A 222 15.01 7.61 -0.32
CA GLU A 222 15.24 6.26 -0.83
C GLU A 222 16.19 5.46 0.08
N TYR A 223 17.22 6.10 0.61
CA TYR A 223 18.10 5.48 1.59
C TYR A 223 17.34 5.09 2.88
N LEU A 224 16.44 5.95 3.38
CA LEU A 224 15.61 5.61 4.54
C LEU A 224 14.72 4.40 4.26
N TRP A 225 14.11 4.34 3.07
CA TRP A 225 13.34 3.20 2.58
C TRP A 225 14.18 1.91 2.59
N HIS A 226 15.33 1.91 1.91
CA HIS A 226 16.20 0.74 1.81
C HIS A 226 16.65 0.24 3.18
N VAL A 227 17.02 1.15 4.08
CA VAL A 227 17.40 0.83 5.46
C VAL A 227 16.22 0.20 6.21
N TRP A 228 15.03 0.78 6.13
CA TRP A 228 13.85 0.27 6.83
C TRP A 228 13.41 -1.09 6.28
N ALA A 229 13.23 -1.21 4.97
CA ALA A 229 12.82 -2.44 4.29
C ALA A 229 13.78 -3.60 4.58
N THR A 230 15.09 -3.34 4.53
CA THR A 230 16.11 -4.34 4.89
C THR A 230 16.04 -4.70 6.38
N ASN A 231 15.83 -3.72 7.27
CA ASN A 231 15.80 -3.96 8.71
C ASN A 231 14.62 -4.82 9.18
N ILE A 232 13.44 -4.65 8.57
CA ILE A 232 12.24 -5.43 8.91
C ILE A 232 12.22 -6.82 8.25
N GLY A 233 13.23 -7.14 7.44
CA GLY A 233 13.32 -8.41 6.71
C GLY A 233 12.47 -8.46 5.45
N TYR A 234 11.99 -7.32 4.93
CA TYR A 234 11.16 -7.27 3.72
C TYR A 234 11.92 -7.82 2.50
N ASN A 235 13.20 -7.44 2.38
CA ASN A 235 14.11 -7.93 1.36
C ASN A 235 14.48 -9.42 1.53
N GLU A 236 14.29 -10.01 2.72
CA GLU A 236 14.63 -11.41 3.01
C GLU A 236 13.48 -12.38 2.66
N MET A 237 12.28 -11.85 2.49
CA MET A 237 11.09 -12.64 2.21
C MET A 237 11.19 -13.38 0.88
N LEU A 238 10.30 -14.37 0.74
CA LEU A 238 10.00 -15.01 -0.54
C LEU A 238 9.47 -13.93 -1.48
N THR A 239 10.31 -13.46 -2.41
CA THR A 239 9.99 -12.34 -3.29
C THR A 239 10.33 -12.64 -4.76
N ARG A 240 9.69 -11.92 -5.69
CA ARG A 240 9.97 -11.84 -7.12
C ARG A 240 9.70 -10.44 -7.63
N HIS A 241 10.27 -10.11 -8.79
CA HIS A 241 9.94 -8.87 -9.49
C HIS A 241 8.44 -8.86 -9.89
N PRO A 242 7.81 -7.67 -9.96
CA PRO A 242 6.50 -7.50 -10.58
C PRO A 242 6.37 -8.21 -11.93
N GLU A 243 5.21 -8.78 -12.20
CA GLU A 243 4.82 -9.51 -13.41
C GLU A 243 5.57 -10.85 -13.66
N ALA A 244 6.56 -11.20 -12.83
CA ALA A 244 7.21 -12.50 -12.91
C ALA A 244 6.24 -13.64 -12.53
N PRO A 245 6.37 -14.85 -13.10
CA PRO A 245 5.57 -16.00 -12.69
C PRO A 245 5.73 -16.31 -11.19
N LYS A 246 4.68 -16.83 -10.55
CA LYS A 246 4.68 -17.17 -9.10
C LYS A 246 5.81 -18.14 -8.73
N GLU A 247 6.17 -19.04 -9.63
CA GLU A 247 7.24 -20.02 -9.45
C GLU A 247 8.64 -19.40 -9.44
N ALA A 248 8.78 -18.13 -9.85
CA ALA A 248 10.04 -17.38 -9.80
C ALA A 248 10.33 -16.81 -8.41
N SER A 249 9.34 -16.80 -7.51
CA SER A 249 9.50 -16.35 -6.12
C SER A 249 10.56 -17.20 -5.41
N ARG A 250 11.56 -16.53 -4.81
CA ARG A 250 12.62 -17.16 -4.01
C ARG A 250 12.95 -16.28 -2.80
N PRO A 251 13.44 -16.84 -1.68
CA PRO A 251 13.98 -16.03 -0.60
C PRO A 251 15.01 -15.04 -1.17
N GLN A 252 14.93 -13.77 -0.76
CA GLN A 252 15.81 -12.71 -1.26
C GLN A 252 15.68 -12.40 -2.76
N GLY A 253 14.59 -12.83 -3.42
CA GLY A 253 14.43 -12.67 -4.86
C GLY A 253 14.38 -11.22 -5.34
N TRP A 254 13.97 -10.27 -4.48
CA TRP A 254 14.02 -8.84 -4.78
C TRP A 254 15.44 -8.25 -4.73
N CYS A 255 16.35 -8.82 -3.92
CA CYS A 255 17.68 -8.26 -3.70
C CYS A 255 18.54 -8.21 -4.97
N GLU A 256 18.33 -9.12 -5.92
CA GLU A 256 19.04 -9.09 -7.20
C GLU A 256 18.74 -7.82 -8.01
N ASN A 257 17.52 -7.29 -7.89
CA ASN A 257 17.13 -6.04 -8.54
C ASN A 257 17.71 -4.82 -7.81
N LEU A 258 17.82 -4.91 -6.48
CA LEU A 258 18.37 -3.85 -5.65
C LEU A 258 19.89 -3.73 -5.78
N HIS A 259 20.62 -4.82 -6.02
CA HIS A 259 22.08 -4.90 -5.88
C HIS A 259 22.90 -3.83 -6.62
N SER A 260 22.36 -3.27 -7.71
CA SER A 260 23.00 -2.17 -8.43
C SER A 260 22.92 -0.83 -7.68
N GLU A 261 21.86 -0.64 -6.89
CA GLU A 261 21.56 0.55 -6.10
C GLU A 261 21.90 0.37 -4.62
N TRP A 262 21.51 -0.76 -4.04
CA TRP A 262 21.59 -1.07 -2.61
C TRP A 262 22.11 -2.50 -2.40
N ARG A 263 23.22 -2.66 -1.67
CA ARG A 263 23.87 -3.97 -1.45
C ARG A 263 23.35 -4.80 -0.26
N PRO A 264 23.04 -4.22 0.91
CA PRO A 264 22.55 -5.01 2.05
C PRO A 264 21.20 -5.69 1.77
N CYS A 265 21.13 -7.02 1.85
CA CYS A 265 19.88 -7.75 1.55
C CYS A 265 19.16 -8.20 2.83
N SER A 266 19.90 -8.60 3.86
CA SER A 266 19.37 -9.02 5.15
C SER A 266 19.56 -7.99 6.25
N ARG A 267 18.79 -8.11 7.33
CA ARG A 267 19.01 -7.33 8.55
C ARG A 267 20.43 -7.51 9.10
N GLN A 268 21.02 -8.68 8.93
CA GLN A 268 22.40 -8.95 9.33
C GLN A 268 23.39 -8.21 8.41
N ASP A 269 23.19 -8.21 7.10
CA ASP A 269 24.02 -7.44 6.17
C ASP A 269 23.94 -5.94 6.48
N LEU A 270 22.73 -5.42 6.76
CA LEU A 270 22.56 -4.02 7.15
C LEU A 270 23.36 -3.69 8.41
N LYS A 271 23.34 -4.57 9.42
CA LYS A 271 24.11 -4.38 10.65
C LYS A 271 25.62 -4.37 10.40
N GLU A 272 26.11 -5.23 9.53
CA GLU A 272 27.55 -5.37 9.23
C GLU A 272 28.07 -4.26 8.32
N MET A 273 27.32 -3.92 7.28
CA MET A 273 27.71 -2.96 6.25
C MET A 273 27.38 -1.52 6.65
N ASP A 274 26.21 -1.30 7.27
CA ASP A 274 25.71 0.02 7.64
C ASP A 274 25.24 0.07 9.10
N SER A 275 26.17 -0.25 10.00
CA SER A 275 25.92 -0.20 11.46
C SER A 275 25.33 1.13 11.94
N SER A 276 25.64 2.24 11.27
CA SER A 276 25.13 3.57 11.64
C SER A 276 23.64 3.68 11.38
N ALA A 277 23.18 3.30 10.19
CA ALA A 277 21.76 3.26 9.88
C ALA A 277 21.03 2.17 10.67
N TYR A 278 21.64 1.00 10.83
CA TYR A 278 21.09 -0.10 11.64
C TYR A 278 20.81 0.36 13.08
N HIS A 279 21.75 1.05 13.73
CA HIS A 279 21.54 1.52 15.10
C HIS A 279 20.48 2.61 15.18
N LEU A 280 20.42 3.51 14.19
CA LEU A 280 19.40 4.55 14.13
C LEU A 280 17.97 3.98 13.98
N ILE A 281 17.77 3.07 13.03
CA ILE A 281 16.43 2.49 12.74
C ILE A 281 15.95 1.53 13.85
N ASN A 282 16.84 1.08 14.75
CA ASN A 282 16.52 0.24 15.90
C ASN A 282 16.63 0.99 17.24
N ASP A 283 16.76 2.32 17.22
CA ASP A 283 16.81 3.11 18.44
C ASP A 283 15.43 3.11 19.12
N LYS A 284 15.41 2.77 20.41
CA LYS A 284 14.19 2.59 21.20
C LYS A 284 13.52 3.92 21.57
N ASP A 285 14.20 5.04 21.33
CA ASP A 285 13.62 6.37 21.49
C ASP A 285 12.56 6.68 20.41
N TYR A 286 12.48 5.88 19.33
CA TYR A 286 11.47 6.00 18.26
C TYR A 286 10.56 4.76 18.20
N GLN A 287 9.30 4.97 17.83
CA GLN A 287 8.33 3.89 17.61
C GLN A 287 8.20 3.61 16.11
N LEU A 288 9.25 3.04 15.51
CA LEU A 288 9.26 2.70 14.09
C LEU A 288 8.53 1.38 13.83
N PRO A 289 7.79 1.24 12.72
CA PRO A 289 7.16 -0.03 12.38
C PRO A 289 8.22 -1.11 12.14
N THR A 290 8.03 -2.28 12.76
CA THR A 290 8.98 -3.41 12.72
C THR A 290 8.41 -4.67 12.07
N ARG A 291 7.08 -4.71 11.85
CA ARG A 291 6.38 -5.76 11.11
C ARG A 291 6.14 -5.32 9.66
N ILE A 292 6.24 -6.29 8.76
CA ILE A 292 6.00 -6.09 7.33
C ILE A 292 4.50 -5.84 7.09
N PRO A 293 4.12 -4.74 6.43
CA PRO A 293 2.73 -4.41 6.20
C PRO A 293 2.17 -5.16 4.97
N PHE A 294 1.34 -6.17 5.21
CA PHE A 294 0.71 -7.00 4.17
C PHE A 294 -0.66 -6.50 3.71
N GLY A 295 -1.15 -5.39 4.25
CA GLY A 295 -2.48 -4.85 3.92
C GLY A 295 -3.65 -5.59 4.55
N GLU A 296 -3.42 -6.28 5.68
CA GLU A 296 -4.45 -7.08 6.39
C GLU A 296 -4.88 -6.50 7.74
N TYR A 297 -4.57 -5.23 7.99
CA TYR A 297 -4.80 -4.54 9.25
C TYR A 297 -6.14 -4.88 9.91
N GLY A 298 -6.08 -5.27 11.18
CA GLY A 298 -7.22 -5.47 12.06
C GLY A 298 -7.93 -6.82 11.89
N GLY A 299 -7.63 -7.59 10.84
CA GLY A 299 -8.34 -8.83 10.51
C GLY A 299 -9.87 -8.63 10.51
N ASN A 300 -10.64 -9.65 10.91
CA ASN A 300 -12.11 -9.56 10.98
C ASN A 300 -12.66 -8.58 12.04
N ARG A 301 -11.80 -7.85 12.77
CA ARG A 301 -12.24 -6.81 13.71
C ARG A 301 -12.67 -5.53 12.98
N VAL A 302 -12.29 -5.32 11.72
CA VAL A 302 -12.67 -4.16 10.90
C VAL A 302 -13.69 -4.55 9.83
N ALA A 303 -14.46 -3.59 9.33
CA ALA A 303 -15.67 -3.87 8.56
C ALA A 303 -15.39 -4.14 7.07
N TYR A 304 -14.41 -3.46 6.47
CA TYR A 304 -14.21 -3.49 5.02
C TYR A 304 -12.91 -4.21 4.62
N HIS A 305 -13.02 -5.06 3.61
CA HIS A 305 -11.96 -5.95 3.14
C HIS A 305 -11.92 -6.01 1.61
N GLY A 306 -10.71 -6.07 1.06
CA GLY A 306 -10.48 -6.30 -0.36
C GLY A 306 -9.80 -7.66 -0.57
N TYR A 307 -10.12 -8.30 -1.68
CA TYR A 307 -9.47 -9.51 -2.17
C TYR A 307 -9.28 -9.41 -3.69
N GLU A 308 -8.17 -9.91 -4.20
CA GLU A 308 -7.94 -10.03 -5.64
C GLU A 308 -8.54 -11.34 -6.16
N ILE A 309 -9.28 -11.32 -7.27
CA ILE A 309 -9.60 -12.53 -8.03
C ILE A 309 -8.74 -12.56 -9.28
N ASN A 310 -8.05 -13.67 -9.47
CA ASN A 310 -7.34 -13.96 -10.71
C ASN A 310 -7.82 -15.29 -11.31
N VAL A 311 -7.95 -15.36 -12.63
CA VAL A 311 -8.17 -16.61 -13.34
C VAL A 311 -6.83 -17.15 -13.80
N TYR A 312 -6.41 -18.28 -13.24
CA TYR A 312 -5.15 -18.92 -13.59
C TYR A 312 -5.39 -20.03 -14.63
N PRO A 313 -4.65 -20.05 -15.76
CA PRO A 313 -4.90 -20.98 -16.86
C PRO A 313 -4.15 -22.32 -16.69
N ASP A 314 -4.09 -22.91 -15.49
CA ASP A 314 -3.40 -24.18 -15.25
C ASP A 314 -4.36 -25.36 -15.06
N ASN A 315 -4.18 -26.43 -15.85
CA ASN A 315 -5.04 -27.62 -15.88
C ASN A 315 -6.55 -27.32 -16.03
N GLY A 316 -6.87 -26.21 -16.73
CA GLY A 316 -8.21 -25.66 -16.86
C GLY A 316 -8.34 -24.34 -16.10
N PRO A 317 -9.02 -23.31 -16.66
CA PRO A 317 -9.11 -22.02 -16.00
C PRO A 317 -9.84 -22.17 -14.66
N HIS A 318 -9.32 -21.50 -13.64
CA HIS A 318 -9.89 -21.51 -12.30
C HIS A 318 -9.64 -20.20 -11.57
N PHE A 319 -10.52 -19.87 -10.63
CA PHE A 319 -10.36 -18.73 -9.74
C PHE A 319 -9.29 -19.01 -8.69
N THR A 320 -8.54 -17.96 -8.38
CA THR A 320 -7.68 -17.86 -7.22
C THR A 320 -8.07 -16.61 -6.46
N ILE A 321 -8.00 -16.64 -5.12
CA ILE A 321 -8.21 -15.45 -4.28
C ILE A 321 -6.87 -15.05 -3.71
N ASN A 322 -6.45 -13.82 -4.00
CA ASN A 322 -5.11 -13.31 -3.71
C ASN A 322 -4.01 -14.30 -4.17
N ARG A 323 -4.22 -14.86 -5.36
CA ARG A 323 -3.30 -15.79 -6.04
C ARG A 323 -3.05 -17.11 -5.29
N ASP A 324 -3.92 -17.43 -4.34
CA ASP A 324 -4.06 -18.75 -3.76
C ASP A 324 -5.23 -19.49 -4.42
N PHE A 325 -5.02 -20.76 -4.79
CA PHE A 325 -6.01 -21.62 -5.44
C PHE A 325 -6.99 -22.25 -4.46
N ASN A 326 -6.59 -22.50 -3.21
CA ASN A 326 -7.47 -23.06 -2.17
C ASN A 326 -7.47 -22.24 -0.87
N PRO A 327 -7.74 -20.93 -0.92
CA PRO A 327 -7.87 -20.13 0.28
C PRO A 327 -9.10 -20.56 1.08
N HIS A 328 -8.86 -21.04 2.30
CA HIS A 328 -9.91 -21.17 3.31
C HIS A 328 -10.13 -19.80 3.97
N LEU A 329 -11.01 -18.98 3.38
CA LEU A 329 -11.34 -17.66 3.93
C LEU A 329 -12.41 -17.79 5.02
N THR A 330 -12.10 -17.23 6.18
CA THR A 330 -13.05 -17.04 7.27
C THR A 330 -13.51 -15.60 7.28
N LEU A 331 -14.78 -15.39 6.93
CA LEU A 331 -15.44 -14.10 6.88
C LEU A 331 -16.33 -13.95 8.12
N LYS A 332 -16.54 -12.71 8.54
CA LYS A 332 -17.43 -12.33 9.64
C LYS A 332 -18.72 -11.67 9.15
N ARG A 333 -19.86 -11.98 9.78
CA ARG A 333 -21.13 -11.27 9.62
C ARG A 333 -21.00 -9.81 10.05
N GLY A 334 -21.77 -8.94 9.40
CA GLY A 334 -21.69 -7.48 9.55
C GLY A 334 -20.59 -6.80 8.72
N ASN A 335 -19.60 -7.55 8.24
CA ASN A 335 -18.52 -7.02 7.40
C ASN A 335 -18.89 -7.04 5.91
N THR A 336 -18.15 -6.25 5.13
CA THR A 336 -18.27 -6.13 3.68
C THR A 336 -16.95 -6.49 2.98
N TYR A 337 -17.05 -7.32 1.96
CA TYR A 337 -15.91 -7.86 1.21
C TYR A 337 -16.03 -7.48 -0.26
N TYR A 338 -14.94 -6.97 -0.82
CA TYR A 338 -14.82 -6.66 -2.24
C TYR A 338 -13.88 -7.66 -2.91
N PHE A 339 -14.35 -8.33 -3.94
CA PHE A 339 -13.59 -9.26 -4.77
C PHE A 339 -13.28 -8.58 -6.11
N ASP A 340 -12.02 -8.21 -6.31
CA ASP A 340 -11.54 -7.50 -7.50
C ASP A 340 -11.57 -8.42 -8.72
N GLN A 341 -12.29 -8.02 -9.78
CA GLN A 341 -12.29 -8.70 -11.08
C GLN A 341 -11.65 -7.84 -12.18
N SER A 342 -10.74 -6.93 -11.81
CA SER A 342 -10.08 -5.99 -12.72
C SER A 342 -9.08 -6.64 -13.68
N LEU A 343 -8.41 -7.72 -13.27
CA LEU A 343 -7.36 -8.37 -14.06
C LEU A 343 -7.90 -8.93 -15.38
N GLU A 344 -7.21 -8.68 -16.49
CA GLU A 344 -7.65 -9.09 -17.84
C GLU A 344 -7.96 -10.59 -17.95
N THR A 345 -7.28 -11.43 -17.16
CA THR A 345 -7.53 -12.87 -17.06
C THR A 345 -8.96 -13.22 -16.64
N ASN A 346 -9.65 -12.33 -15.92
CA ASN A 346 -11.05 -12.51 -15.52
C ASN A 346 -12.05 -12.31 -16.67
N ALA A 347 -11.61 -11.88 -17.86
CA ALA A 347 -12.50 -11.64 -18.99
C ALA A 347 -13.31 -12.89 -19.35
N GLY A 348 -14.65 -12.78 -19.28
CA GLY A 348 -15.57 -13.89 -19.55
C GLY A 348 -15.84 -14.81 -18.35
N PHE A 349 -15.27 -14.52 -17.17
CA PHE A 349 -15.42 -15.34 -15.96
C PHE A 349 -16.09 -14.56 -14.81
N PRO A 350 -17.41 -14.31 -14.89
CA PRO A 350 -18.16 -13.61 -13.84
C PRO A 350 -18.21 -14.41 -12.53
N LEU A 351 -17.66 -13.84 -11.46
CA LEU A 351 -17.72 -14.43 -10.11
C LEU A 351 -19.14 -14.26 -9.52
N ARG A 352 -19.65 -15.33 -8.89
CA ARG A 352 -20.93 -15.37 -8.18
C ARG A 352 -20.82 -16.19 -6.89
N PHE A 353 -21.85 -16.10 -6.04
CA PHE A 353 -21.93 -16.84 -4.78
C PHE A 353 -23.14 -17.76 -4.75
N SER A 354 -23.03 -18.90 -4.06
CA SER A 354 -24.15 -19.81 -3.82
C SER A 354 -23.99 -20.53 -2.48
N THR A 355 -25.08 -21.04 -1.92
CA THR A 355 -25.03 -21.99 -0.79
C THR A 355 -24.72 -23.42 -1.22
N SER A 356 -24.69 -23.69 -2.52
CA SER A 356 -24.35 -24.98 -3.11
C SER A 356 -23.03 -24.90 -3.90
N GLU A 357 -22.25 -25.98 -3.85
CA GLU A 357 -21.03 -26.13 -4.67
C GLU A 357 -21.33 -25.91 -6.16
N ASP A 358 -20.54 -25.08 -6.83
CA ASP A 358 -20.67 -24.73 -8.26
C ASP A 358 -22.02 -24.11 -8.66
N GLY A 359 -22.78 -23.62 -7.68
CA GLY A 359 -24.01 -22.83 -7.83
C GLY A 359 -25.02 -23.46 -8.79
N THR A 360 -25.44 -22.67 -9.79
CA THR A 360 -26.49 -23.06 -10.74
C THR A 360 -26.11 -24.23 -11.64
N HIS A 361 -24.82 -24.57 -11.77
CA HIS A 361 -24.37 -25.71 -12.58
C HIS A 361 -24.66 -27.06 -11.92
N ARG A 362 -24.87 -27.08 -10.59
CA ARG A 362 -25.19 -28.29 -9.81
C ARG A 362 -26.55 -28.22 -9.12
N GLY A 363 -27.47 -27.43 -9.69
CA GLY A 363 -28.85 -27.33 -9.21
C GLY A 363 -29.02 -26.46 -7.96
N GLY A 364 -28.01 -25.69 -7.57
CA GLY A 364 -28.13 -24.61 -6.60
C GLY A 364 -28.72 -23.33 -7.20
N GLU A 365 -28.93 -22.33 -6.35
CA GLU A 365 -29.38 -20.99 -6.74
C GLU A 365 -28.30 -19.96 -6.43
N GLU A 366 -28.31 -18.85 -7.17
CA GLU A 366 -27.41 -17.71 -6.91
C GLU A 366 -27.79 -17.03 -5.60
N TYR A 367 -26.82 -16.84 -4.71
CA TYR A 367 -26.96 -16.02 -3.51
C TYR A 367 -26.77 -14.54 -3.89
N GLN A 368 -27.81 -13.73 -3.66
CA GLN A 368 -27.84 -12.32 -4.09
C GLN A 368 -27.95 -11.34 -2.91
N GLU A 369 -28.25 -11.82 -1.69
CA GLU A 369 -28.46 -10.93 -0.55
C GLU A 369 -27.17 -10.20 -0.17
N GLY A 370 -27.20 -8.87 -0.17
CA GLY A 370 -26.03 -8.03 0.09
C GLY A 370 -24.98 -8.02 -1.04
N VAL A 371 -25.23 -8.68 -2.18
CA VAL A 371 -24.31 -8.75 -3.31
C VAL A 371 -24.52 -7.58 -4.28
N VAL A 372 -23.43 -6.93 -4.69
CA VAL A 372 -23.39 -5.91 -5.73
C VAL A 372 -22.29 -6.26 -6.73
N ILE A 373 -22.60 -6.15 -8.02
CA ILE A 373 -21.64 -6.40 -9.10
C ILE A 373 -21.43 -5.08 -9.83
N GLU A 374 -20.19 -4.62 -9.90
CA GLU A 374 -19.80 -3.38 -10.57
C GLU A 374 -18.87 -3.69 -11.74
N GLY A 375 -19.14 -3.08 -12.89
CA GLY A 375 -18.31 -3.22 -14.09
C GLY A 375 -18.43 -4.56 -14.84
N VAL A 376 -17.37 -4.92 -15.55
CA VAL A 376 -17.27 -6.12 -16.40
C VAL A 376 -15.98 -6.86 -16.06
N PRO A 377 -16.02 -8.15 -15.67
CA PRO A 377 -14.81 -8.92 -15.38
C PRO A 377 -13.75 -8.79 -16.48
N GLY A 378 -12.50 -8.54 -16.10
CA GLY A 378 -11.41 -8.22 -17.02
C GLY A 378 -11.31 -6.75 -17.43
N LYS A 379 -12.08 -5.86 -16.79
CA LYS A 379 -11.96 -4.41 -16.95
C LYS A 379 -11.60 -3.77 -15.62
N ARG A 380 -10.54 -2.95 -15.63
CA ARG A 380 -10.06 -2.23 -14.44
C ARG A 380 -11.17 -1.45 -13.73
N GLY A 381 -11.28 -1.64 -12.42
CA GLY A 381 -12.31 -1.07 -11.56
C GLY A 381 -13.52 -2.00 -11.33
N SER A 382 -13.56 -3.19 -11.96
CA SER A 382 -14.68 -4.12 -11.80
C SER A 382 -14.52 -4.98 -10.56
N TYR A 383 -15.61 -5.23 -9.84
CA TYR A 383 -15.59 -6.05 -8.64
C TYR A 383 -16.96 -6.69 -8.35
N VAL A 384 -16.94 -7.68 -7.48
CA VAL A 384 -18.14 -8.20 -6.79
C VAL A 384 -18.02 -7.88 -5.31
N ARG A 385 -18.97 -7.14 -4.76
CA ARG A 385 -19.04 -6.82 -3.33
C ARG A 385 -20.11 -7.67 -2.67
N ILE A 386 -19.83 -8.20 -1.48
CA ILE A 386 -20.81 -8.85 -0.62
C ILE A 386 -20.77 -8.25 0.78
N THR A 387 -21.92 -7.78 1.27
CA THR A 387 -22.12 -7.41 2.68
C THR A 387 -22.84 -8.55 3.37
N LEU A 388 -22.20 -9.17 4.37
CA LEU A 388 -22.76 -10.32 5.07
C LEU A 388 -23.73 -9.85 6.15
N ALA A 389 -25.03 -10.08 5.95
CA ALA A 389 -26.03 -9.80 6.98
C ALA A 389 -25.86 -10.72 8.20
N ASN A 390 -26.46 -10.35 9.34
CA ASN A 390 -26.51 -11.22 10.52
C ASN A 390 -27.25 -12.55 10.26
N SER A 391 -28.08 -12.61 9.21
CA SER A 391 -28.79 -13.79 8.74
C SER A 391 -28.05 -14.60 7.67
N ALA A 392 -26.85 -14.15 7.24
CA ALA A 392 -26.08 -14.85 6.22
C ALA A 392 -25.80 -16.31 6.67
N PRO A 393 -25.82 -17.28 5.73
CA PRO A 393 -25.53 -18.67 6.05
C PRO A 393 -24.10 -18.84 6.60
N ASP A 394 -23.81 -19.94 7.29
CA ASP A 394 -22.47 -20.24 7.83
C ASP A 394 -21.44 -20.54 6.73
N GLN A 395 -21.91 -20.76 5.49
CA GLN A 395 -21.08 -21.14 4.36
C GLN A 395 -21.61 -20.56 3.06
N LEU A 396 -20.70 -20.07 2.22
CA LEU A 396 -20.93 -19.74 0.82
C LEU A 396 -19.84 -20.35 -0.06
N HIS A 397 -20.20 -20.69 -1.28
CA HIS A 397 -19.32 -21.14 -2.34
C HIS A 397 -19.17 -20.04 -3.39
N LEU A 398 -17.94 -19.83 -3.86
CA LEU A 398 -17.71 -19.08 -5.09
C LEU A 398 -18.04 -19.99 -6.27
N TYR A 399 -18.56 -19.42 -7.36
CA TYR A 399 -18.68 -20.10 -8.64
C TYR A 399 -18.62 -19.11 -9.80
N CYS A 400 -18.44 -19.61 -11.02
CA CYS A 400 -18.55 -18.79 -12.24
C CYS A 400 -19.87 -19.09 -12.93
N SER A 401 -20.68 -18.08 -13.22
CA SER A 401 -21.94 -18.31 -13.94
C SER A 401 -21.72 -18.70 -15.41
N GLY A 402 -20.58 -18.34 -16.00
CA GLY A 402 -20.23 -18.64 -17.39
C GLY A 402 -19.58 -20.01 -17.63
N GLN A 403 -18.97 -20.61 -16.61
CA GLN A 403 -18.23 -21.87 -16.76
C GLN A 403 -18.25 -22.71 -15.46
N PRO A 404 -18.64 -24.01 -15.53
CA PRO A 404 -18.65 -24.88 -14.36
C PRO A 404 -17.24 -25.20 -13.86
N GLY A 405 -17.12 -25.46 -12.55
CA GLY A 405 -15.89 -25.95 -11.91
C GLY A 405 -14.79 -24.92 -11.70
N MET A 406 -15.02 -23.65 -12.04
CA MET A 406 -14.03 -22.57 -11.95
C MET A 406 -13.51 -22.33 -10.52
N ALA A 407 -14.34 -22.55 -9.50
CA ALA A 407 -13.96 -22.28 -8.12
C ALA A 407 -13.39 -23.49 -7.37
N GLY A 408 -13.37 -24.68 -7.97
CA GLY A 408 -12.90 -25.90 -7.28
C GLY A 408 -13.57 -26.08 -5.91
N ASN A 409 -12.74 -26.21 -4.86
CA ASN A 409 -13.18 -26.37 -3.47
C ASN A 409 -13.17 -25.06 -2.67
N ASN A 410 -13.14 -23.91 -3.34
CA ASN A 410 -13.10 -22.62 -2.63
C ASN A 410 -14.40 -22.39 -1.85
N ILE A 411 -14.24 -22.31 -0.53
CA ILE A 411 -15.32 -22.17 0.44
C ILE A 411 -15.05 -20.94 1.29
N LEU A 412 -16.09 -20.10 1.43
CA LEU A 412 -16.14 -19.01 2.40
C LEU A 412 -16.84 -19.53 3.65
N THR A 413 -16.09 -19.63 4.75
CA THR A 413 -16.66 -19.92 6.08
C THR A 413 -17.11 -18.60 6.69
N ILE A 414 -18.31 -18.56 7.26
CA ILE A 414 -18.93 -17.32 7.79
C ILE A 414 -19.18 -17.49 9.29
N GLU A 415 -18.59 -16.61 10.07
CA GLU A 415 -18.64 -16.57 11.54
C GLU A 415 -19.24 -15.25 12.05
N ASP A 416 -19.48 -15.18 13.37
CA ASP A 416 -20.10 -14.03 14.05
C ASP A 416 -19.12 -12.94 14.46
#